data_AF-A0A6N9PEJ8-F1
#
_entry.id   AF-A0A6N9PEJ8-F1
#
_cell.length_a   1.000
_cell.length_b   1.000
_cell.length_c   1.000
_cell.angle_alpha   90.00
_cell.angle_beta   90.00
_cell.angle_gamma   90.00
#
_symmetry.space_group_name_H-M   'P 1'
#
loop_
_entity.id
_entity.type
_entity.pdbx_description
1 polymer ?
#
loop_
_entity_poly.entity_id
_entity_poly.type
_entity_poly.pdbx_seq_one_letter_code
_entity_poly.pdbx_strand_id
1 'polypeptide(L)'
;MAAKKPKRMTQREKDERAASRKRLREMGILPPRKPLLNRKKFAAEVLKEYKKCGWVVFSFYLHQAIGCTVDESMLKADADRITSEQIGVLKLIKLTLETKHFHEALKEAGRSTYSIKEYLEQVYNPVMTL
;
A
#
# COMPACT_ATOMS: atom_id res chain seq x y z
N MET A 1 0.39 -35.88 -9.52
CA MET A 1 -1.09 -35.95 -9.56
C MET A 1 -1.63 -34.56 -9.92
N ALA A 2 -2.24 -34.37 -11.08
CA ALA A 2 -2.82 -33.07 -11.47
C ALA A 2 -4.07 -32.79 -10.60
N ALA A 3 -4.08 -31.65 -9.90
CA ALA A 3 -5.21 -31.28 -9.04
C ALA A 3 -6.47 -31.04 -9.89
N LYS A 4 -7.55 -31.79 -9.64
CA LYS A 4 -8.86 -31.58 -10.27
C LYS A 4 -9.38 -30.18 -9.93
N LYS A 5 -9.78 -29.40 -10.93
CA LYS A 5 -10.38 -28.07 -10.73
C LYS A 5 -11.68 -28.21 -9.90
N PRO A 6 -11.87 -27.38 -8.85
CA PRO A 6 -13.08 -27.43 -8.03
C PRO A 6 -14.32 -27.06 -8.85
N LYS A 7 -15.44 -27.73 -8.57
CA LYS A 7 -16.74 -27.49 -9.23
C LYS A 7 -17.21 -26.08 -8.93
N ARG A 8 -17.63 -25.33 -9.97
CA ARG A 8 -18.21 -24.00 -9.78
C ARG A 8 -19.52 -24.10 -9.03
N MET A 9 -19.67 -23.25 -8.02
CA MET A 9 -20.87 -23.15 -7.20
C MET A 9 -22.04 -22.63 -8.03
N THR A 10 -23.19 -23.31 -7.95
CA THR A 10 -24.47 -22.89 -8.55
C THR A 10 -24.99 -21.62 -7.86
N GLN A 11 -25.96 -20.94 -8.49
CA GLN A 11 -26.54 -19.74 -7.89
C GLN A 11 -27.24 -20.04 -6.55
N ARG A 12 -27.98 -21.16 -6.48
CA ARG A 12 -28.63 -21.62 -5.25
C ARG A 12 -27.65 -21.84 -4.10
N GLU A 13 -26.53 -22.50 -4.36
CA GLU A 13 -25.50 -22.75 -3.35
C GLU A 13 -24.86 -21.45 -2.83
N LYS A 14 -24.70 -20.42 -3.68
CA LYS A 14 -24.20 -19.10 -3.25
C LYS A 14 -25.18 -18.42 -2.30
N ASP A 15 -26.48 -18.49 -2.61
CA ASP A 15 -27.54 -17.86 -1.82
C ASP A 15 -27.70 -18.54 -0.46
N GLU A 16 -27.69 -19.88 -0.43
CA GLU A 16 -27.69 -20.67 0.81
C GLU A 16 -26.48 -20.34 1.70
N ARG A 17 -25.29 -20.18 1.09
CA ARG A 17 -24.07 -19.78 1.81
C ARG A 17 -24.12 -18.34 2.31
N ALA A 18 -24.79 -17.43 1.60
CA ALA A 18 -24.99 -16.06 2.04
C ALA A 18 -25.96 -16.00 3.24
N ALA A 19 -27.09 -16.71 3.16
CA ALA A 19 -28.07 -16.81 4.24
C ALA A 19 -27.47 -17.43 5.51
N SER A 20 -26.69 -18.51 5.36
CA SER A 20 -26.00 -19.15 6.49
C SER A 20 -24.97 -18.23 7.14
N ARG A 21 -24.18 -17.49 6.33
CA ARG A 21 -23.26 -16.47 6.87
C ARG A 21 -23.97 -15.31 7.56
N LYS A 22 -25.19 -14.96 7.14
CA LYS A 22 -26.01 -13.96 7.84
C LYS A 22 -26.44 -14.48 9.21
N ARG A 23 -27.04 -15.68 9.27
CA ARG A 23 -27.46 -16.32 10.53
C ARG A 23 -26.31 -16.48 11.52
N LEU A 24 -25.15 -16.94 11.07
CA LEU A 24 -23.97 -17.11 11.93
C LEU A 24 -23.44 -15.78 12.50
N ARG A 25 -23.63 -14.65 11.80
CA ARG A 25 -23.29 -13.33 12.34
C ARG A 25 -24.34 -12.85 13.36
N GLU A 26 -25.62 -13.10 13.09
CA GLU A 26 -26.72 -12.78 14.02
C GLU A 26 -26.58 -13.55 15.35
N MET A 27 -26.10 -14.80 15.28
CA MET A 27 -25.78 -15.63 16.45
C MET A 27 -24.45 -15.27 17.12
N GLY A 28 -23.69 -14.28 16.62
CA GLY A 28 -22.40 -13.87 17.17
C GLY A 28 -21.24 -14.85 16.94
N ILE A 29 -21.44 -15.93 16.19
CA ILE A 29 -20.41 -16.94 15.89
C ILE A 29 -19.40 -16.38 14.88
N LEU A 30 -19.88 -15.65 13.86
CA LEU A 30 -19.02 -14.95 12.91
C LEU A 30 -18.87 -13.48 13.31
N PRO A 31 -17.66 -12.90 13.17
CA PRO A 31 -17.45 -11.48 13.44
C PRO A 31 -18.31 -10.60 12.52
N PRO A 32 -18.64 -9.37 12.97
CA PRO A 32 -19.36 -8.42 12.15
C PRO A 32 -18.60 -8.15 10.86
N ARG A 33 -19.33 -7.93 9.76
CA ARG A 33 -18.69 -7.67 8.48
C ARG A 33 -18.00 -6.31 8.55
N LYS A 34 -16.66 -6.31 8.42
CA LYS A 34 -15.89 -5.06 8.31
C LYS A 34 -16.42 -4.23 7.12
N PRO A 35 -16.79 -2.95 7.32
CA PRO A 35 -17.21 -2.10 6.24
C PRO A 35 -16.06 -1.93 5.24
N LEU A 36 -16.40 -1.91 3.95
CA LEU A 36 -15.40 -1.64 2.93
C LEU A 36 -14.96 -0.18 3.03
N LEU A 37 -13.66 0.05 3.00
CA LEU A 37 -13.11 1.41 2.96
C LEU A 37 -13.57 2.08 1.66
N ASN A 38 -14.26 3.23 1.77
CA ASN A 38 -14.51 4.07 0.62
C ASN A 38 -13.20 4.75 0.21
N ARG A 39 -12.44 4.08 -0.64
CA ARG A 39 -11.08 4.49 -1.06
C ARG A 39 -11.05 5.91 -1.63
N LYS A 40 -12.05 6.29 -2.43
CA LYS A 40 -12.14 7.62 -3.05
C LYS A 40 -12.37 8.71 -2.00
N LYS A 41 -13.29 8.46 -1.07
CA LYS A 41 -13.57 9.40 0.04
C LYS A 41 -12.35 9.55 0.93
N PHE A 42 -11.75 8.43 1.35
CA PHE A 42 -10.56 8.41 2.19
C PHE A 42 -9.39 9.18 1.53
N ALA A 43 -9.10 8.91 0.25
CA ALA A 43 -8.04 9.62 -0.46
C ALA A 43 -8.30 11.13 -0.55
N ALA A 44 -9.55 11.54 -0.81
CA ALA A 44 -9.92 12.95 -0.90
C ALA A 44 -9.78 13.68 0.45
N GLU A 45 -10.19 13.04 1.54
CA GLU A 45 -10.09 13.59 2.90
C GLU A 45 -8.62 13.77 3.30
N VAL A 46 -7.80 12.72 3.14
CA VAL A 46 -6.37 12.76 3.49
C VAL A 46 -5.62 13.81 2.66
N LEU A 47 -5.83 13.86 1.34
CA LEU A 47 -5.17 14.85 0.48
C LEU A 47 -5.60 16.29 0.80
N LYS A 48 -6.84 16.49 1.24
CA LYS A 48 -7.34 17.81 1.66
C LYS A 48 -6.65 18.27 2.94
N GLU A 49 -6.43 17.38 3.90
CA GLU A 49 -5.71 17.68 5.15
C GLU A 49 -4.22 17.89 4.88
N TYR A 50 -3.60 17.02 4.08
CA TYR A 50 -2.20 17.11 3.69
C TYR A 50 -1.87 18.48 3.07
N LYS A 51 -2.70 18.98 2.15
CA LYS A 51 -2.52 20.30 1.51
C LYS A 51 -2.54 21.48 2.48
N LYS A 52 -3.14 21.32 3.66
CA LYS A 52 -3.20 22.35 4.71
C LYS A 52 -2.04 22.26 5.69
N CYS A 53 -1.30 21.15 5.69
CA CYS A 53 -0.25 20.91 6.64
C CYS A 53 1.03 21.67 6.24
N GLY A 54 1.72 22.26 7.21
CA GLY A 54 3.03 22.85 6.98
C GLY A 54 4.07 21.76 6.70
N TRP A 55 4.75 21.83 5.56
CA TRP A 55 5.61 20.75 5.07
C TRP A 55 6.74 20.38 6.05
N VAL A 56 7.35 21.36 6.73
CA VAL A 56 8.46 21.12 7.68
C VAL A 56 8.01 20.25 8.86
N VAL A 57 6.92 20.64 9.52
CA VAL A 57 6.37 19.91 10.67
C VAL A 57 5.84 18.55 10.24
N PHE A 58 5.18 18.51 9.08
CA PHE A 58 4.68 17.27 8.49
C PHE A 58 5.80 16.26 8.24
N SER A 59 6.98 16.68 7.76
CA SER A 59 8.12 15.79 7.50
C SER A 59 8.58 15.03 8.76
N PHE A 60 8.58 15.68 9.93
CA PHE A 60 8.93 15.01 11.19
C PHE A 60 7.92 13.90 11.54
N TYR A 61 6.62 14.21 11.48
CA TYR A 61 5.57 13.24 11.76
C TYR A 61 5.48 12.13 10.70
N LEU A 62 5.78 12.44 9.44
CA LEU A 62 5.84 11.45 8.36
C LEU A 62 6.94 10.41 8.65
N HIS A 63 8.14 10.86 9.07
CA HIS A 63 9.21 9.93 9.43
C HIS A 63 8.83 9.04 10.63
N GLN A 64 8.16 9.61 11.63
CA GLN A 64 7.62 8.83 12.75
C GLN A 64 6.59 7.80 12.29
N ALA A 65 5.64 8.19 11.44
CA ALA A 65 4.60 7.30 10.91
C ALA A 65 5.18 6.15 10.07
N ILE A 66 6.26 6.42 9.31
CA ILE A 66 7.00 5.38 8.59
C ILE A 66 7.54 4.34 9.58
N GLY A 67 8.23 4.76 10.64
CA GLY A 67 8.78 3.84 11.65
C GLY A 67 7.72 3.05 12.42
N CYS A 68 6.50 3.58 12.56
CA CYS A 68 5.38 2.83 13.14
C CYS A 68 4.75 1.82 12.17
N THR A 69 4.95 1.97 10.86
CA THR A 69 4.33 1.12 9.84
C THR A 69 5.26 0.01 9.37
N VAL A 70 6.55 0.34 9.24
CA VAL A 70 7.60 -0.57 8.78
C VAL A 70 8.82 -0.42 9.68
N ASP A 71 9.37 -1.56 10.11
CA ASP A 71 10.55 -1.61 10.96
C ASP A 71 11.41 -2.86 10.65
N GLU A 72 12.58 -2.94 11.27
CA GLU A 72 13.50 -4.08 11.09
C GLU A 72 12.96 -5.40 11.67
N SER A 73 11.96 -5.36 12.56
CA SER A 73 11.34 -6.59 13.08
C SER A 73 10.65 -7.37 11.96
N MET A 74 10.25 -6.69 10.88
CA MET A 74 9.72 -7.32 9.67
C MET A 74 10.73 -8.22 8.95
N LEU A 75 12.04 -7.99 9.11
CA LEU A 75 13.08 -8.86 8.52
C LEU A 75 13.10 -10.26 9.13
N LYS A 76 12.53 -10.40 10.33
CA LYS A 76 12.39 -11.67 11.05
C LYS A 76 10.98 -12.27 10.91
N ALA A 77 10.07 -11.57 10.25
CA ALA A 77 8.72 -12.03 10.01
C ALA A 77 8.67 -12.92 8.76
N ASP A 78 7.80 -13.94 8.77
CA ASP A 78 7.51 -14.71 7.56
C ASP A 78 7.01 -13.76 6.45
N ALA A 79 7.41 -14.02 5.20
CA ALA A 79 7.04 -13.17 4.06
C ALA A 79 5.52 -12.92 3.96
N ASP A 80 4.71 -13.91 4.35
CA ASP A 80 3.24 -13.85 4.34
C ASP A 80 2.65 -12.84 5.35
N ARG A 81 3.45 -12.34 6.29
CA ARG A 81 3.04 -11.32 7.26
C ARG A 81 3.24 -9.89 6.74
N ILE A 82 3.95 -9.71 5.63
CA ILE A 82 4.16 -8.40 5.02
C ILE A 82 2.93 -8.03 4.20
N THR A 83 2.20 -7.02 4.67
CA THR A 83 0.96 -6.58 4.04
C THR A 83 1.20 -5.70 2.81
N SER A 84 0.21 -5.61 1.92
CA SER A 84 0.27 -4.72 0.75
C SER A 84 0.46 -3.25 1.12
N GLU A 85 -0.09 -2.83 2.26
CA GLU A 85 0.01 -1.50 2.82
C GLU A 85 1.45 -1.19 3.24
N GLN A 86 2.12 -2.14 3.89
CA GLN A 86 3.54 -2.02 4.26
C GLN A 86 4.45 -2.00 3.03
N ILE A 87 4.19 -2.82 2.01
CA ILE A 87 4.90 -2.75 0.73
C ILE A 87 4.74 -1.36 0.08
N GLY A 88 3.55 -0.77 0.16
CA GLY A 88 3.31 0.60 -0.31
C GLY A 88 4.20 1.63 0.37
N VAL A 89 4.39 1.52 1.70
CA VAL A 89 5.30 2.39 2.46
C VAL A 89 6.76 2.12 2.10
N LEU A 90 7.18 0.85 1.98
CA LEU A 90 8.54 0.51 1.56
C LEU A 90 8.87 1.05 0.16
N LYS A 91 7.92 1.01 -0.78
CA LYS A 91 8.07 1.65 -2.09
C LYS A 91 8.25 3.15 -1.99
N LEU A 92 7.53 3.83 -1.09
CA LEU A 92 7.73 5.27 -0.84
C LEU A 92 9.14 5.57 -0.30
N ILE A 93 9.64 4.75 0.63
CA ILE A 93 11.01 4.88 1.15
C ILE A 93 12.03 4.65 0.02
N LYS A 94 11.87 3.57 -0.76
CA LYS A 94 12.75 3.27 -1.90
C LYS A 94 12.74 4.41 -2.91
N LEU A 95 11.57 4.96 -3.25
CA LEU A 95 11.46 6.11 -4.14
C LEU A 95 12.21 7.32 -3.62
N THR A 96 12.17 7.57 -2.31
CA THR A 96 12.92 8.66 -1.66
C THR A 96 14.42 8.46 -1.81
N LEU A 97 14.92 7.24 -1.59
CA LEU A 97 16.35 6.91 -1.74
C LEU A 97 16.82 7.04 -3.19
N GLU A 98 16.07 6.48 -4.15
CA GLU A 98 16.40 6.58 -5.57
C GLU A 98 16.35 8.03 -6.08
N THR A 99 15.39 8.83 -5.59
CA THR A 99 15.34 10.26 -5.89
C THR A 99 16.60 10.97 -5.39
N LYS A 100 17.05 10.66 -4.16
CA LYS A 100 18.28 11.23 -3.61
C LYS A 100 19.49 10.85 -4.47
N HIS A 101 19.67 9.58 -4.79
CA HIS A 101 20.78 9.12 -5.64
C HIS A 101 20.75 9.74 -7.03
N PHE A 102 19.56 9.89 -7.61
CA PHE A 102 19.37 10.58 -8.90
C PHE A 102 19.84 12.05 -8.84
N HIS A 103 19.50 12.79 -7.78
CA HIS A 103 19.97 14.16 -7.60
C HIS A 103 21.49 14.26 -7.34
N GLU A 104 22.06 13.31 -6.59
CA GLU A 104 23.50 13.22 -6.36
C GLU A 104 24.25 12.98 -7.69
N ALA A 105 23.79 12.02 -8.50
CA ALA A 105 24.36 11.73 -9.81
C ALA A 105 24.24 12.91 -10.79
N LEU A 106 23.11 13.64 -10.78
CA LEU A 106 22.96 14.86 -11.58
C LEU A 106 23.99 15.92 -11.19
N LYS A 107 24.22 16.10 -9.89
CA LYS A 107 25.20 17.06 -9.36
C LYS A 107 26.62 16.67 -9.77
N GLU A 108 26.97 15.40 -9.69
CA GLU A 108 28.28 14.87 -10.14
C GLU A 108 28.48 15.05 -11.65
N ALA A 109 27.42 14.90 -12.44
CA ALA A 109 27.43 15.17 -13.88
C ALA A 109 27.41 16.66 -14.24
N GLY A 110 27.43 17.57 -13.26
CA GLY A 110 27.39 19.03 -13.48
C GLY A 110 26.04 19.54 -14.00
N ARG A 111 24.96 18.75 -13.87
CA ARG A 111 23.60 19.11 -14.33
C ARG A 111 22.75 19.58 -13.16
N SER A 112 22.02 20.68 -13.34
CA SER A 112 21.06 21.19 -12.35
C SER A 112 19.59 20.92 -12.71
N THR A 113 19.33 20.43 -13.93
CA THR A 113 17.99 20.21 -14.47
C THR A 113 17.84 18.85 -15.15
N TYR A 114 16.65 18.30 -15.05
CA TYR A 114 16.23 17.04 -15.67
C TYR A 114 14.82 17.16 -16.22
N SER A 115 14.47 16.29 -17.16
CA SER A 115 13.10 16.22 -17.68
C SER A 115 12.22 15.33 -16.78
N ILE A 116 10.90 15.59 -16.76
CA ILE A 116 9.96 14.72 -16.04
C ILE A 116 10.05 13.28 -16.57
N LYS A 117 10.22 13.12 -17.89
CA LYS A 117 10.37 11.80 -18.52
C LYS A 117 11.59 11.05 -17.97
N GLU A 118 12.74 11.73 -17.86
CA GLU A 118 13.98 11.18 -17.29
C GLU A 118 13.76 10.65 -15.88
N TYR A 119 13.12 11.45 -15.01
CA TYR A 119 12.79 11.02 -13.64
C TYR A 119 11.80 9.85 -13.62
N LEU A 120 10.79 9.85 -14.50
CA LEU A 120 9.83 8.75 -14.56
C LEU A 120 10.49 7.43 -14.96
N GLU A 121 11.38 7.47 -15.96
CA GLU A 121 12.07 6.29 -16.49
C GLU A 121 13.15 5.78 -15.54
N GLN A 122 13.93 6.68 -14.92
CA GLN A 122 15.08 6.29 -14.10
C GLN A 122 14.73 6.05 -12.63
N VAL A 123 13.70 6.70 -12.10
CA VAL A 123 13.38 6.67 -10.65
C VAL A 123 12.00 6.09 -10.38
N TYR A 124 10.93 6.68 -10.93
CA TYR A 124 9.57 6.34 -10.52
C TYR A 124 9.11 4.96 -11.01
N ASN A 125 9.21 4.70 -12.32
CA ASN A 125 8.72 3.45 -12.91
C ASN A 125 9.44 2.22 -12.32
N PRO A 126 10.79 2.19 -12.21
CA PRO A 126 11.48 1.05 -11.66
C PRO A 126 11.01 0.66 -10.25
N VAL A 127 10.70 1.64 -9.39
CA VAL A 127 10.22 1.38 -8.02
C VAL A 127 8.77 0.90 -8.00
N MET A 128 7.92 1.48 -8.83
CA MET A 128 6.49 1.17 -8.82
C MET A 128 6.18 -0.20 -9.41
N THR A 129 7.02 -0.70 -10.31
CA THR A 129 6.89 -2.02 -10.95
C THR A 129 7.39 -3.20 -10.10
N LEU A 130 8.00 -2.96 -8.93
CA LEU A 130 8.47 -4.01 -8.00
C LEU A 130 7.35 -4.86 -7.39
#